data_AF-A0A090RUP2-F1
#
_entry.id   AF-A0A090RUP2-F1
#
_cell.length_a   1.000
_cell.length_b   1.000
_cell.length_c   1.000
_cell.angle_alpha   90.00
_cell.angle_beta   90.00
_cell.angle_gamma   90.00
#
_symmetry.space_group_name_H-M   'P 1'
#
loop_
_entity.id
_entity.type
_entity.pdbx_description
1 polymer ?
#
loop_
_entity_poly.entity_id
_entity_poly.type
_entity_poly.pdbx_seq_one_letter_code
_entity_poly.pdbx_strand_id
1 'polypeptide(L)'
;MLMMIGVMVSVNHIIDATKANSGFVTNLPYILFGTAVALSHTFKQSRMAMVALSMLVAYLVIQLRLQSPLSSGTTLLELSLLSLLLPVSCSLSYLFSDTGVISKGMAIFGAILVSFIGWTALILSHFATGGFLGFDNDLLMAVPQISRLPLVLVLYTLAIIGATGIFLLNFNRPIDAAVYASIFMAGGTFIFFHIPYISSTLFSLAGVLIIIYVISASHQMAFNDRLTNIPGRRALEMDMKHLGRKFTIAMLDVDHFKSFNDTYGHDTGDDVLKLVASRMLSVGGNAKVYRYGGEEFTVLFKGKTAKDSKPF
;
A
#
# COMPACT_ATOMS: atom_id res chain seq x y z
N MET A 1 -21.41 21.48 -19.55
CA MET A 1 -20.59 22.54 -20.18
C MET A 1 -19.93 23.45 -19.14
N LEU A 2 -20.68 24.10 -18.24
CA LEU A 2 -20.14 24.94 -17.14
C LEU A 2 -19.12 24.24 -16.22
N MET A 3 -19.38 22.97 -15.86
CA MET A 3 -18.46 22.19 -15.02
C MET A 3 -17.13 21.87 -15.73
N MET A 4 -17.16 21.66 -17.05
CA MET A 4 -15.95 21.41 -17.85
C MET A 4 -15.09 22.67 -18.02
N ILE A 5 -15.75 23.82 -18.21
CA ILE A 5 -15.08 25.12 -18.27
C ILE A 5 -14.46 25.45 -16.90
N GLY A 6 -15.18 25.18 -15.80
CA GLY A 6 -14.65 25.32 -14.45
C GLY A 6 -13.41 24.45 -14.21
N VAL A 7 -13.45 23.18 -14.62
CA VAL A 7 -12.28 22.28 -14.52
C VAL A 7 -11.12 22.78 -15.38
N MET A 8 -11.34 23.24 -16.61
CA MET A 8 -10.27 23.78 -17.46
C MET A 8 -9.63 25.05 -16.88
N VAL A 9 -10.43 25.95 -16.32
CA VAL A 9 -9.92 27.18 -15.66
C VAL A 9 -9.10 26.81 -14.42
N SER A 10 -9.60 25.88 -13.59
CA SER A 10 -8.83 25.37 -12.44
C SER A 10 -7.52 24.69 -12.86
N VAL A 11 -7.54 23.89 -13.92
CA VAL A 11 -6.34 23.23 -14.47
C VAL A 11 -5.30 24.26 -14.92
N ASN A 12 -5.72 25.33 -15.62
CA ASN A 12 -4.79 26.38 -16.05
C ASN A 12 -4.14 27.09 -14.86
N HIS A 13 -4.91 27.45 -13.82
CA HIS A 13 -4.35 28.05 -12.61
C HIS A 13 -3.40 27.10 -11.86
N ILE A 14 -3.68 25.80 -11.83
CA ILE A 14 -2.79 24.79 -11.24
C ILE A 14 -1.49 24.70 -12.04
N ILE A 15 -1.56 24.72 -13.37
CA ILE A 15 -0.36 24.68 -14.23
C ILE A 15 0.51 25.91 -14.00
N ASP A 16 -0.07 27.11 -13.90
CA ASP A 16 0.69 28.35 -13.70
C ASP A 16 1.32 28.41 -12.30
N ALA A 17 0.58 28.01 -11.26
CA ALA A 17 1.12 27.89 -9.91
C ALA A 17 2.22 26.81 -9.80
N THR A 18 2.09 25.72 -10.56
CA THR A 18 3.09 24.65 -10.66
C THR A 18 4.33 25.11 -11.39
N LYS A 19 4.19 25.88 -12.49
CA LYS A 19 5.33 26.47 -13.20
C LYS A 19 6.14 27.39 -12.29
N ALA A 20 5.47 28.24 -11.51
CA ALA A 20 6.11 29.15 -10.55
C ALA A 20 6.92 28.42 -9.48
N ASN A 21 6.55 27.18 -9.13
CA ASN A 21 7.20 26.35 -8.11
C ASN A 21 7.75 25.04 -8.67
N SER A 22 8.18 25.04 -9.93
CA SER A 22 8.49 23.81 -10.68
C SER A 22 9.53 22.93 -9.98
N GLY A 23 10.56 23.52 -9.37
CA GLY A 23 11.58 22.77 -8.61
C GLY A 23 11.03 22.09 -7.34
N PHE A 24 10.00 22.64 -6.70
CA PHE A 24 9.35 22.00 -5.56
C PHE A 24 8.45 20.84 -6.04
N VAL A 25 7.66 21.08 -7.08
CA VAL A 25 6.69 20.10 -7.57
C VAL A 25 7.38 18.86 -8.17
N THR A 26 8.50 19.03 -8.87
CA THR A 26 9.25 17.89 -9.41
C THR A 26 9.97 17.09 -8.32
N ASN A 27 10.33 17.71 -7.20
CA ASN A 27 11.01 17.04 -6.09
C ASN A 27 10.05 16.40 -5.08
N LEU A 28 8.80 16.84 -5.04
CA LEU A 28 7.80 16.37 -4.06
C LEU A 28 7.58 14.83 -4.07
N PRO A 29 7.48 14.14 -5.22
CA PRO A 29 7.36 12.68 -5.23
C PRO A 29 8.55 11.97 -4.55
N TYR A 30 9.79 12.46 -4.74
CA TYR A 30 10.96 11.87 -4.08
C TYR A 30 10.86 11.95 -2.56
N ILE A 31 10.44 13.11 -2.04
CA ILE A 31 10.27 13.35 -0.60
C ILE A 31 9.15 12.45 -0.04
N LEU A 32 8.03 12.36 -0.74
CA LEU A 32 6.86 11.59 -0.30
C LEU A 32 7.14 10.09 -0.30
N PHE A 33 7.70 9.53 -1.37
CA PHE A 33 8.04 8.10 -1.39
C PHE A 33 9.19 7.77 -0.42
N GLY A 34 10.17 8.66 -0.27
CA GLY A 34 11.21 8.51 0.75
C GLY A 34 10.62 8.44 2.17
N THR A 35 9.66 9.32 2.46
CA THR A 35 8.93 9.33 3.74
C THR A 35 8.07 8.08 3.90
N ALA A 36 7.39 7.63 2.85
CA ALA A 36 6.59 6.40 2.87
C ALA A 36 7.45 5.16 3.17
N VAL A 37 8.64 5.05 2.58
CA VAL A 37 9.59 3.97 2.86
C VAL A 37 10.11 4.05 4.29
N ALA A 38 10.46 5.25 4.78
CA ALA A 38 10.93 5.46 6.15
C ALA A 38 9.86 5.07 7.19
N LEU A 39 8.61 5.51 7.02
CA LEU A 39 7.50 5.13 7.90
C LEU A 39 7.22 3.62 7.84
N SER A 40 7.28 3.04 6.65
CA SER A 40 7.11 1.60 6.46
C SER A 40 8.20 0.79 7.17
N HIS A 41 9.43 1.32 7.25
CA HIS A 41 10.50 0.75 8.06
C HIS A 41 10.15 0.80 9.55
N THR A 42 9.74 1.96 10.08
CA THR A 42 9.34 2.12 11.49
C THR A 42 8.22 1.17 11.90
N PHE A 43 7.23 0.94 11.03
CA PHE A 43 6.07 0.10 11.33
C PHE A 43 6.21 -1.37 10.87
N LYS A 44 7.38 -1.79 10.37
CA LYS A 44 7.65 -3.14 9.83
C LYS A 44 6.70 -3.56 8.68
N GLN A 45 6.21 -2.59 7.90
CA GLN A 45 5.29 -2.81 6.77
C GLN A 45 6.05 -2.92 5.44
N SER A 46 6.74 -4.05 5.21
CA SER A 46 7.59 -4.20 4.02
C SER A 46 6.81 -4.15 2.71
N ARG A 47 5.56 -4.64 2.66
CA ARG A 47 4.75 -4.60 1.44
C ARG A 47 4.47 -3.17 0.97
N MET A 48 4.16 -2.27 1.89
CA MET A 48 3.91 -0.84 1.58
C MET A 48 5.20 -0.15 1.09
N ALA A 49 6.34 -0.51 1.67
CA ALA A 49 7.65 -0.02 1.21
C ALA A 49 7.97 -0.49 -0.22
N MET A 50 7.62 -1.73 -0.59
CA MET A 50 7.83 -2.27 -1.95
C MET A 50 7.02 -1.48 -3.00
N VAL A 51 5.76 -1.13 -2.69
CA VAL A 51 4.91 -0.30 -3.56
C VAL A 51 5.51 1.11 -3.70
N ALA A 52 5.90 1.73 -2.58
CA ALA A 52 6.55 3.05 -2.60
C ALA A 52 7.87 3.05 -3.39
N LEU A 53 8.68 2.01 -3.25
CA LEU A 53 9.94 1.86 -3.98
C LEU A 53 9.69 1.68 -5.49
N SER A 54 8.68 0.91 -5.88
CA SER A 54 8.30 0.74 -7.29
C SER A 54 7.88 2.07 -7.92
N MET A 55 7.06 2.84 -7.21
CA MET A 55 6.64 4.17 -7.65
C MET A 55 7.83 5.15 -7.71
N LEU A 56 8.73 5.11 -6.74
CA LEU A 56 9.94 5.93 -6.72
C LEU A 56 10.86 5.64 -7.92
N VAL A 57 11.13 4.35 -8.19
CA VAL A 57 11.94 3.92 -9.34
C VAL A 57 11.28 4.34 -10.65
N ALA A 58 9.96 4.15 -10.79
CA ALA A 58 9.26 4.60 -11.99
C ALA A 58 9.33 6.12 -12.19
N TYR A 59 9.19 6.89 -11.12
CA TYR A 59 9.33 8.35 -11.20
C TYR A 59 10.75 8.77 -11.60
N LEU A 60 11.79 8.11 -11.06
CA LEU A 60 13.18 8.31 -11.49
C LEU A 60 13.35 8.05 -12.99
N VAL A 61 12.78 6.95 -13.51
CA VAL A 61 12.83 6.64 -14.95
C VAL A 61 12.14 7.73 -15.77
N ILE A 62 10.97 8.20 -15.34
CA ILE A 62 10.25 9.30 -16.01
C ILE A 62 11.13 10.56 -16.09
N GLN A 63 11.77 10.95 -14.99
CA GLN A 63 12.57 12.18 -14.92
C GLN A 63 13.91 12.06 -15.67
N LEU A 64 14.53 10.88 -15.71
CA LEU A 64 15.83 10.68 -16.34
C LEU A 64 15.75 10.38 -17.84
N ARG A 65 14.67 9.75 -18.31
CA ARG A 65 14.61 9.15 -19.65
C ARG A 65 13.45 9.65 -20.51
N LEU A 66 12.33 10.06 -19.89
CA LEU A 66 11.10 10.42 -20.60
C LEU A 66 10.85 11.94 -20.67
N GLN A 67 11.91 12.75 -20.66
CA GLN A 67 11.82 14.21 -20.83
C GLN A 67 11.94 14.65 -22.31
N SER A 68 12.23 13.73 -23.22
CA SER A 68 12.25 13.96 -24.67
C SER A 68 10.88 13.74 -25.31
N PRO A 69 10.60 14.32 -26.49
CA PRO A 69 9.38 14.06 -27.23
C PRO A 69 9.19 12.57 -27.53
N LEU A 70 7.96 12.06 -27.40
CA LEU A 70 7.63 10.64 -27.60
C LEU A 70 7.93 10.12 -29.02
N SER A 71 8.01 11.00 -30.01
CA SER A 71 8.37 10.67 -31.39
C SER A 71 9.88 10.55 -31.62
N SER A 72 10.70 10.78 -30.59
CA SER A 72 12.16 10.77 -30.69
C SER A 72 12.74 9.46 -30.17
N GLY A 73 13.60 8.83 -30.98
CA GLY A 73 14.42 7.68 -30.57
C GLY A 73 13.60 6.53 -29.97
N THR A 74 13.99 6.09 -28.77
CA THR A 74 13.38 4.96 -28.05
C THR A 74 12.35 5.39 -26.99
N THR A 75 12.02 6.67 -26.88
CA THR A 75 11.22 7.21 -25.77
C THR A 75 9.82 6.60 -25.68
N LEU A 76 9.15 6.32 -26.81
CA LEU A 76 7.86 5.63 -26.81
C LEU A 76 7.97 4.20 -26.28
N LEU A 77 9.04 3.49 -26.63
CA LEU A 77 9.29 2.13 -26.15
C LEU A 77 9.61 2.13 -24.65
N GLU A 78 10.38 3.10 -24.17
CA GLU A 78 10.65 3.29 -22.73
C GLU A 78 9.37 3.53 -21.93
N LEU A 79 8.48 4.42 -22.43
CA LEU A 79 7.17 4.64 -21.80
C LEU A 79 6.30 3.38 -21.84
N SER A 80 6.32 2.65 -22.94
CA SER A 80 5.55 1.41 -23.12
C SER A 80 5.99 0.34 -22.12
N LEU A 81 7.29 0.10 -21.99
CA LEU A 81 7.87 -0.85 -21.03
C LEU A 81 7.58 -0.42 -19.59
N LEU A 82 7.69 0.87 -19.27
CA LEU A 82 7.37 1.38 -17.94
C LEU A 82 5.88 1.17 -17.59
N SER A 83 4.98 1.43 -18.55
CA SER A 83 3.53 1.22 -18.38
C SER A 83 3.15 -0.24 -18.18
N LEU A 84 3.93 -1.16 -18.75
CA LEU A 84 3.77 -2.60 -18.57
C LEU A 84 4.28 -3.05 -17.19
N LEU A 85 5.49 -2.63 -16.82
CA LEU A 85 6.23 -3.17 -15.67
C LEU A 85 5.80 -2.58 -14.33
N LEU A 86 5.41 -1.30 -14.26
CA LEU A 86 5.06 -0.66 -12.99
C LEU A 86 3.82 -1.29 -12.31
N PRO A 87 2.70 -1.56 -13.00
CA PRO A 87 1.59 -2.26 -12.37
C PRO A 87 1.95 -3.66 -11.87
N VAL A 88 2.84 -4.36 -12.59
CA VAL A 88 3.35 -5.67 -12.18
C VAL A 88 4.19 -5.55 -10.91
N SER A 89 5.12 -4.61 -10.84
CA SER A 89 5.97 -4.43 -9.65
C SER A 89 5.16 -4.04 -8.41
N CYS A 90 4.15 -3.18 -8.54
CA CYS A 90 3.23 -2.89 -7.45
C CYS A 90 2.46 -4.14 -7.00
N SER A 91 1.98 -4.96 -7.93
CA SER A 91 1.21 -6.18 -7.63
C SER A 91 2.08 -7.31 -7.05
N LEU A 92 3.36 -7.39 -7.41
CA LEU A 92 4.31 -8.36 -6.85
C LEU A 92 4.47 -8.25 -5.33
N SER A 93 4.14 -7.09 -4.74
CA SER A 93 4.13 -6.90 -3.28
C SER A 93 3.21 -7.89 -2.55
N TYR A 94 2.18 -8.44 -3.21
CA TYR A 94 1.30 -9.44 -2.61
C TYR A 94 1.95 -10.80 -2.36
N LEU A 95 3.03 -11.12 -3.06
CA LEU A 95 3.73 -12.40 -2.91
C LEU A 95 4.61 -12.46 -1.64
N PHE A 96 4.82 -11.33 -0.98
CA PHE A 96 5.69 -11.23 0.18
C PHE A 96 4.89 -11.09 1.48
N SER A 97 5.48 -11.53 2.58
CA SER A 97 4.96 -11.30 3.93
C SER A 97 5.56 -10.04 4.55
N ASP A 98 4.86 -9.46 5.53
CA ASP A 98 5.39 -8.33 6.29
C ASP A 98 6.40 -8.83 7.34
N THR A 99 7.68 -8.83 6.96
CA THR A 99 8.81 -9.21 7.85
C THR A 99 9.72 -8.01 8.19
N GLY A 100 9.27 -6.79 7.88
CA GLY A 100 10.05 -5.56 8.00
C GLY A 100 10.89 -5.24 6.77
N VAL A 101 11.30 -3.96 6.65
CA VAL A 101 12.00 -3.46 5.44
C VAL A 101 13.40 -4.05 5.28
N ILE A 102 14.13 -4.28 6.38
CA ILE A 102 15.42 -4.98 6.33
C ILE A 102 15.13 -6.48 6.43
N SER A 103 14.68 -7.07 5.33
CA SER A 103 14.35 -8.50 5.26
C SER A 103 14.78 -9.11 3.93
N LYS A 104 14.88 -10.45 3.93
CA LYS A 104 15.16 -11.22 2.70
C LYS A 104 14.14 -10.94 1.60
N GLY A 105 12.86 -10.76 1.97
CA GLY A 105 11.79 -10.43 1.03
C GLY A 105 12.04 -9.10 0.30
N MET A 106 12.44 -8.06 1.03
CA MET A 106 12.77 -6.76 0.42
C MET A 106 14.00 -6.84 -0.49
N ALA A 107 15.02 -7.61 -0.10
CA ALA A 107 16.20 -7.81 -0.94
C ALA A 107 15.86 -8.53 -2.26
N ILE A 108 15.04 -9.58 -2.20
CA ILE A 108 14.55 -10.31 -3.38
C ILE A 108 13.72 -9.36 -4.26
N PHE A 109 12.81 -8.58 -3.67
CA PHE A 109 12.03 -7.60 -4.42
C PHE A 109 12.91 -6.56 -5.12
N GLY A 110 13.93 -6.03 -4.44
CA GLY A 110 14.92 -5.13 -5.02
C GLY A 110 15.67 -5.76 -6.20
N ALA A 111 16.07 -7.04 -6.08
CA ALA A 111 16.72 -7.77 -7.17
C ALA A 111 15.79 -7.94 -8.39
N ILE A 112 14.49 -8.17 -8.17
CA ILE A 112 13.49 -8.22 -9.26
C ILE A 112 13.38 -6.86 -9.96
N LEU A 113 13.31 -5.75 -9.22
CA LEU A 113 13.28 -4.40 -9.81
C LEU A 113 14.54 -4.11 -10.62
N VAL A 114 15.72 -4.47 -10.11
CA VAL A 114 16.99 -4.34 -10.85
C VAL A 114 16.97 -5.19 -12.12
N SER A 115 16.44 -6.41 -12.06
CA SER A 115 16.27 -7.27 -13.23
C SER A 115 15.33 -6.65 -14.26
N PHE A 116 14.21 -6.05 -13.85
CA PHE A 116 13.30 -5.33 -14.75
C PHE A 116 14.00 -4.16 -15.47
N ILE A 117 14.82 -3.40 -14.76
CA ILE A 117 15.63 -2.32 -15.34
C ILE A 117 16.65 -2.91 -16.34
N GLY A 118 17.33 -4.00 -15.97
CA GLY A 118 18.30 -4.68 -16.84
C GLY A 118 17.68 -5.21 -18.13
N TRP A 119 16.54 -5.89 -18.05
CA TRP A 119 15.79 -6.36 -19.22
C TRP A 119 15.30 -5.20 -20.09
N THR A 120 14.81 -4.13 -19.47
CA THR A 120 14.43 -2.90 -20.20
C THR A 120 15.63 -2.35 -20.97
N ALA A 121 16.80 -2.24 -20.34
CA ALA A 121 18.01 -1.75 -20.98
C ALA A 121 18.47 -2.64 -22.16
N LEU A 122 18.37 -3.97 -22.02
CA LEU A 122 18.69 -4.93 -23.09
C LEU A 122 17.73 -4.82 -24.28
N ILE A 123 16.43 -4.69 -24.01
CA ILE A 123 15.43 -4.50 -25.06
C ILE A 123 15.72 -3.19 -25.81
N LEU A 124 15.98 -2.11 -25.09
CA LEU A 124 16.29 -0.82 -25.70
C LEU A 124 17.57 -0.85 -26.55
N SER A 125 18.63 -1.52 -26.11
CA SER A 125 19.88 -1.62 -26.89
C SER A 125 19.71 -2.46 -28.16
N HIS A 126 18.90 -3.53 -28.09
CA HIS A 126 18.56 -4.34 -29.26
C HIS A 126 17.78 -3.54 -30.31
N PHE A 127 16.76 -2.79 -29.90
CA PHE A 127 15.95 -2.00 -30.84
C PHE A 127 16.65 -0.72 -31.33
N ALA A 128 17.54 -0.13 -30.53
CA ALA A 128 18.35 1.00 -30.95
C ALA A 128 19.34 0.62 -32.07
N THR A 129 19.82 -0.63 -32.09
CA THR A 129 20.76 -1.13 -33.10
C THR A 129 20.06 -1.72 -34.33
N GLY A 130 18.86 -2.30 -34.17
CA GLY A 130 18.08 -2.92 -35.25
C GLY A 130 17.18 -1.99 -36.07
N GLY A 131 17.00 -0.72 -35.64
CA GLY A 131 16.15 0.26 -36.30
C GLY A 131 14.65 0.06 -36.02
N PHE A 132 13.96 1.11 -35.60
CA PHE A 132 12.54 1.07 -35.20
C PHE A 132 11.55 1.12 -36.39
N LEU A 133 11.98 0.76 -37.60
CA LEU A 133 11.29 1.10 -38.86
C LEU A 133 10.12 0.17 -39.26
N GLY A 134 9.52 -0.58 -38.32
CA GLY A 134 8.41 -1.49 -38.65
C GLY A 134 7.46 -1.87 -37.52
N PHE A 135 7.63 -1.32 -36.30
CA PHE A 135 6.84 -1.74 -35.14
C PHE A 135 5.47 -1.03 -35.01
N ASP A 136 5.25 0.05 -35.79
CA ASP A 136 4.06 0.91 -35.69
C ASP A 136 2.80 0.32 -36.34
N ASN A 137 2.89 -0.68 -37.22
CA ASN A 137 1.78 -1.01 -38.11
C ASN A 137 0.81 -2.11 -37.63
N ASP A 138 1.22 -3.07 -36.79
CA ASP A 138 0.35 -4.21 -36.45
C ASP A 138 0.04 -4.41 -34.96
N LEU A 139 0.94 -4.08 -34.03
CA LEU A 139 0.75 -4.36 -32.59
C LEU A 139 0.53 -3.10 -31.72
N LEU A 140 1.05 -1.94 -32.17
CA LEU A 140 1.09 -0.70 -31.41
C LEU A 140 0.25 0.42 -32.02
N MET A 141 -0.97 0.11 -32.50
CA MET A 141 -1.91 1.16 -32.92
C MET A 141 -2.21 2.09 -31.74
N ALA A 142 -1.57 3.25 -31.72
CA ALA A 142 -1.92 4.34 -30.84
C ALA A 142 -3.11 5.08 -31.47
N VAL A 143 -4.06 5.50 -30.63
CA VAL A 143 -5.15 6.40 -31.04
C VAL A 143 -4.79 7.79 -30.49
N PRO A 144 -4.09 8.66 -31.26
CA PRO A 144 -3.46 9.85 -30.70
C PRO A 144 -4.44 10.86 -30.10
N GLN A 145 -5.72 10.75 -30.46
CA GLN A 145 -6.83 11.53 -29.92
C GLN A 145 -7.17 11.16 -28.47
N ILE A 146 -6.85 9.92 -28.04
CA ILE A 146 -7.19 9.38 -26.72
C ILE A 146 -5.91 9.23 -25.87
N SER A 147 -4.86 8.61 -26.43
CA SER A 147 -3.58 8.46 -25.75
C SER A 147 -2.43 8.30 -26.75
N ARG A 148 -1.23 8.71 -26.34
CA ARG A 148 0.01 8.43 -27.08
C ARG A 148 0.51 7.00 -26.86
N LEU A 149 -0.09 6.27 -25.91
CA LEU A 149 0.20 4.86 -25.72
C LEU A 149 -0.50 3.98 -26.76
N PRO A 150 0.13 2.86 -27.12
CA PRO A 150 -0.52 1.75 -27.81
C PRO A 150 -1.84 1.37 -27.13
N LEU A 151 -2.92 1.17 -27.91
CA LEU A 151 -4.25 0.85 -27.38
C LEU A 151 -4.22 -0.40 -26.48
N VAL A 152 -3.42 -1.40 -26.82
CA VAL A 152 -3.23 -2.62 -26.03
C VAL A 152 -2.75 -2.31 -24.61
N LEU A 153 -1.83 -1.36 -24.44
CA LEU A 153 -1.31 -0.96 -23.12
C LEU A 153 -2.33 -0.13 -22.33
N VAL A 154 -3.14 0.68 -23.02
CA VAL A 154 -4.26 1.37 -22.37
C VAL A 154 -5.28 0.35 -21.84
N LEU A 155 -5.67 -0.64 -22.65
CA LEU A 155 -6.58 -1.70 -22.22
C LEU A 155 -5.98 -2.53 -21.07
N TYR A 156 -4.69 -2.85 -21.13
CA TYR A 156 -3.97 -3.53 -20.07
C TYR A 156 -3.98 -2.75 -18.75
N THR A 157 -3.65 -1.45 -18.78
CA THR A 157 -3.66 -0.61 -17.57
C THR A 157 -5.06 -0.50 -16.99
N LEU A 158 -6.10 -0.32 -17.81
CA LEU A 158 -7.49 -0.32 -17.36
C LEU A 158 -7.91 -1.68 -16.78
N ALA A 159 -7.49 -2.79 -17.37
CA ALA A 159 -7.80 -4.13 -16.88
C ALA A 159 -7.16 -4.38 -15.50
N ILE A 160 -5.90 -3.99 -15.28
CA ILE A 160 -5.25 -4.13 -13.96
C ILE A 160 -5.89 -3.20 -12.93
N ILE A 161 -6.24 -1.97 -13.29
CA ILE A 161 -6.99 -1.07 -12.40
C ILE A 161 -8.31 -1.72 -11.99
N GLY A 162 -9.05 -2.30 -12.94
CA GLY A 162 -10.28 -3.03 -12.65
C GLY A 162 -10.07 -4.23 -11.73
N ALA A 163 -9.07 -5.06 -12.02
CA ALA A 163 -8.75 -6.25 -11.21
C ALA A 163 -8.34 -5.88 -9.77
N THR A 164 -7.48 -4.88 -9.61
CA THR A 164 -7.07 -4.38 -8.28
C THR A 164 -8.20 -3.66 -7.55
N GLY A 165 -9.11 -3.01 -8.29
CA GLY A 165 -10.35 -2.45 -7.73
C GLY A 165 -11.29 -3.53 -7.18
N ILE A 166 -11.47 -4.64 -7.90
CA ILE A 166 -12.24 -5.80 -7.41
C ILE A 166 -11.58 -6.38 -6.15
N PHE A 167 -10.25 -6.51 -6.14
CA PHE A 167 -9.51 -7.01 -4.98
C PHE A 167 -9.70 -6.10 -3.75
N LEU A 168 -9.62 -4.79 -3.95
CA LEU A 168 -9.89 -3.78 -2.92
C LEU A 168 -11.31 -3.91 -2.35
N LEU A 169 -12.33 -4.05 -3.20
CA LEU A 169 -13.72 -4.19 -2.76
C LEU A 169 -13.97 -5.48 -1.98
N ASN A 170 -13.26 -6.56 -2.31
CA ASN A 170 -13.46 -7.87 -1.69
C ASN A 170 -12.72 -8.02 -0.35
N PHE A 171 -11.48 -7.53 -0.25
CA PHE A 171 -10.64 -7.73 0.94
C PHE A 171 -10.53 -6.51 1.84
N ASN A 172 -10.63 -5.30 1.27
CA ASN A 172 -10.60 -4.02 1.95
C ASN A 172 -9.43 -3.85 2.94
N ARG A 173 -8.24 -4.36 2.60
CA ARG A 173 -7.03 -4.19 3.43
C ARG A 173 -6.32 -2.90 3.04
N PRO A 174 -5.59 -2.24 3.96
CA PRO A 174 -4.85 -1.03 3.65
C PRO A 174 -3.85 -1.17 2.49
N ILE A 175 -3.21 -2.36 2.37
CA ILE A 175 -2.32 -2.67 1.26
C ILE A 175 -3.06 -2.68 -0.09
N ASP A 176 -4.30 -3.15 -0.13
CA ASP A 176 -5.10 -3.20 -1.36
C ASP A 176 -5.41 -1.81 -1.86
N ALA A 177 -5.74 -0.91 -0.94
CA ALA A 177 -6.01 0.48 -1.25
C ALA A 177 -4.75 1.19 -1.76
N ALA A 178 -3.58 0.89 -1.18
CA ALA A 178 -2.30 1.46 -1.60
C ALA A 178 -1.85 0.98 -2.99
N VAL A 179 -1.98 -0.33 -3.27
CA VAL A 179 -1.66 -0.91 -4.58
C VAL A 179 -2.62 -0.35 -5.65
N TYR A 180 -3.92 -0.36 -5.39
CA TYR A 180 -4.93 0.20 -6.29
C TYR A 180 -4.66 1.69 -6.57
N ALA A 181 -4.48 2.51 -5.54
CA ALA A 181 -4.21 3.94 -5.71
C ALA A 181 -2.93 4.19 -6.53
N SER A 182 -1.86 3.44 -6.27
CA SER A 182 -0.59 3.59 -6.98
C SER A 182 -0.74 3.26 -8.47
N ILE A 183 -1.41 2.15 -8.79
CA ILE A 183 -1.65 1.71 -10.16
C ILE A 183 -2.62 2.65 -10.89
N PHE A 184 -3.66 3.14 -10.20
CA PHE A 184 -4.60 4.11 -10.75
C PHE A 184 -3.90 5.42 -11.12
N MET A 185 -3.08 5.98 -10.22
CA MET A 185 -2.33 7.21 -10.48
C MET A 185 -1.26 7.03 -11.56
N ALA A 186 -0.59 5.88 -11.59
CA ALA A 186 0.34 5.52 -12.65
C ALA A 186 -0.34 5.41 -14.01
N GLY A 187 -1.48 4.69 -14.09
CA GLY A 187 -2.27 4.56 -15.31
C GLY A 187 -2.74 5.90 -15.85
N GLY A 188 -3.24 6.79 -14.97
CA GLY A 188 -3.57 8.16 -15.33
C GLY A 188 -2.37 8.94 -15.89
N THR A 189 -1.19 8.80 -15.26
CA THR A 189 0.05 9.44 -15.73
C THR A 189 0.42 8.98 -17.13
N PHE A 190 0.33 7.67 -17.39
CA PHE A 190 0.71 7.06 -18.66
C PHE A 190 -0.27 7.43 -19.78
N ILE A 191 -1.58 7.37 -19.52
CA ILE A 191 -2.62 7.70 -20.50
C ILE A 191 -2.54 9.18 -20.90
N PHE A 192 -2.35 10.08 -19.92
CA PHE A 192 -2.31 11.52 -20.10
C PHE A 192 -0.90 12.12 -20.12
N PHE A 193 0.11 11.33 -20.51
CA PHE A 193 1.54 11.71 -20.42
C PHE A 193 1.90 13.01 -21.19
N HIS A 194 1.07 13.44 -22.13
CA HIS A 194 1.24 14.69 -22.88
C HIS A 194 0.98 15.96 -22.04
N ILE A 195 0.30 15.83 -20.90
CA ILE A 195 -0.04 16.98 -20.05
C ILE A 195 1.19 17.37 -19.21
N PRO A 196 1.62 18.65 -19.24
CA PRO A 196 2.74 19.11 -18.42
C PRO A 196 2.52 18.82 -16.93
N TYR A 197 3.57 18.37 -16.24
CA TYR A 197 3.56 18.08 -14.79
C TYR A 197 2.58 17.00 -14.31
N ILE A 198 1.95 16.24 -15.21
CA ILE A 198 1.01 15.17 -14.84
C ILE A 198 1.68 14.07 -13.99
N SER A 199 2.92 13.71 -14.32
CA SER A 199 3.68 12.71 -13.56
C SER A 199 3.98 13.18 -12.15
N SER A 200 4.48 14.40 -11.98
CA SER A 200 4.80 14.96 -10.66
C SER A 200 3.56 15.11 -9.78
N THR A 201 2.42 15.51 -10.34
CA THR A 201 1.16 15.69 -9.60
C THR A 201 0.54 14.35 -9.16
N LEU A 202 0.35 13.40 -10.09
CA LEU A 202 -0.26 12.11 -9.78
C LEU A 202 0.63 11.22 -8.93
N PHE A 203 1.96 11.23 -9.13
CA PHE A 203 2.88 10.50 -8.25
C PHE A 203 2.95 11.13 -6.85
N SER A 204 2.84 12.46 -6.73
CA SER A 204 2.72 13.10 -5.40
C SER A 204 1.44 12.65 -4.69
N LEU A 205 0.31 12.62 -5.40
CA LEU A 205 -0.95 12.13 -4.83
C LEU A 205 -0.85 10.66 -4.41
N ALA A 206 -0.23 9.81 -5.22
CA ALA A 206 0.07 8.43 -4.85
C ALA A 206 0.94 8.35 -3.58
N GLY A 207 2.00 9.16 -3.49
CA GLY A 207 2.86 9.23 -2.32
C GLY A 207 2.11 9.61 -1.03
N VAL A 208 1.24 10.62 -1.09
CA VAL A 208 0.38 11.02 0.03
C VAL A 208 -0.56 9.88 0.44
N LEU A 209 -1.21 9.23 -0.53
CA LEU A 209 -2.13 8.12 -0.26
C LEU A 209 -1.40 6.93 0.38
N ILE A 210 -0.21 6.56 -0.11
CA ILE A 210 0.59 5.50 0.51
C ILE A 210 0.91 5.86 1.97
N ILE A 211 1.32 7.10 2.27
CA ILE A 211 1.59 7.54 3.65
C ILE A 211 0.34 7.40 4.52
N ILE A 212 -0.82 7.84 4.03
CA ILE A 212 -2.10 7.71 4.74
C ILE A 212 -2.41 6.24 5.02
N TYR A 213 -2.24 5.36 4.04
CA TYR A 213 -2.51 3.93 4.22
C TYR A 213 -1.51 3.25 5.15
N VAL A 214 -0.23 3.65 5.15
CA VAL A 214 0.78 3.17 6.12
C VAL A 214 0.38 3.54 7.54
N ILE A 215 -0.03 4.80 7.75
CA ILE A 215 -0.50 5.29 9.05
C ILE A 215 -1.79 4.56 9.48
N SER A 216 -2.75 4.39 8.56
CA SER A 216 -4.00 3.68 8.81
C SER A 216 -3.75 2.21 9.19
N ALA A 217 -2.88 1.51 8.45
CA ALA A 217 -2.48 0.14 8.77
C ALA A 217 -1.78 0.04 10.13
N SER A 218 -0.91 1.01 10.46
CA SER A 218 -0.24 1.09 11.76
C SER A 218 -1.25 1.27 12.90
N HIS A 219 -2.24 2.14 12.69
CA HIS A 219 -3.33 2.35 13.63
C HIS A 219 -4.14 1.05 13.83
N GLN A 220 -4.49 0.34 12.76
CA GLN A 220 -5.17 -0.96 12.84
C GLN A 220 -4.36 -2.03 13.60
N MET A 221 -3.05 -2.13 13.36
CA MET A 221 -2.18 -3.05 14.08
C MET A 221 -2.07 -2.73 15.57
N ALA A 222 -2.26 -1.48 15.98
CA ALA A 222 -2.24 -1.11 17.39
C ALA A 222 -3.48 -1.57 18.18
N PHE A 223 -4.50 -2.12 17.51
CA PHE A 223 -5.69 -2.67 18.17
C PHE A 223 -5.55 -4.12 18.61
N ASN A 224 -4.59 -4.86 18.06
CA ASN A 224 -4.37 -6.26 18.44
C ASN A 224 -3.08 -6.39 19.26
N ASP A 225 -3.10 -7.29 20.23
CA ASP A 225 -1.92 -7.70 20.97
C ASP A 225 -1.01 -8.57 20.08
N ARG A 226 0.30 -8.28 20.08
CA ARG A 226 1.25 -8.95 19.18
C ARG A 226 1.55 -10.40 19.55
N LEU A 227 1.45 -10.75 20.84
CA LEU A 227 1.79 -12.10 21.31
C LEU A 227 0.64 -13.07 21.08
N THR A 228 -0.57 -12.65 21.45
CA THR A 228 -1.76 -13.49 21.49
C THR A 228 -2.68 -13.30 20.28
N ASN A 229 -2.47 -12.24 19.49
CA ASN A 229 -3.26 -11.85 18.33
C ASN A 229 -4.75 -11.57 18.61
N ILE A 230 -5.15 -11.48 19.90
CA ILE A 230 -6.47 -11.00 20.30
C ILE A 230 -6.48 -9.48 20.40
N PRO A 231 -7.66 -8.84 20.39
CA PRO A 231 -7.76 -7.40 20.61
C PRO A 231 -7.04 -6.95 21.91
N GLY A 232 -6.26 -5.88 21.85
CA GLY A 232 -5.58 -5.30 23.00
C GLY A 232 -6.42 -4.25 23.72
N ARG A 233 -5.82 -3.61 24.74
CA ARG A 233 -6.45 -2.53 25.53
C ARG A 233 -7.08 -1.41 24.69
N ARG A 234 -6.44 -0.97 23.61
CA ARG A 234 -7.00 0.10 22.74
C ARG A 234 -8.30 -0.32 22.05
N ALA A 235 -8.44 -1.60 21.68
CA ALA A 235 -9.67 -2.13 21.12
C ALA A 235 -10.78 -2.19 22.17
N LEU A 236 -10.44 -2.55 23.41
CA LEU A 236 -11.40 -2.49 24.52
C LEU A 236 -11.91 -1.07 24.71
N GLU A 237 -11.01 -0.08 24.81
CA GLU A 237 -11.38 1.33 25.00
C GLU A 237 -12.28 1.86 23.86
N MET A 238 -12.03 1.44 22.62
CA MET A 238 -12.87 1.82 21.48
C MET A 238 -14.24 1.13 21.49
N ASP A 239 -14.30 -0.16 21.80
CA ASP A 239 -15.57 -0.89 21.97
C ASP A 239 -16.38 -0.30 23.14
N MET A 240 -15.71 0.18 24.19
CA MET A 240 -16.33 0.87 25.34
C MET A 240 -17.02 2.17 25.00
N LYS A 241 -16.54 2.91 23.99
CA LYS A 241 -17.23 4.13 23.52
C LYS A 241 -18.58 3.85 22.85
N HIS A 242 -18.78 2.63 22.34
CA HIS A 242 -19.98 2.23 21.61
C HIS A 242 -20.86 1.25 22.40
N LEU A 243 -20.60 1.10 23.70
CA LEU A 243 -21.36 0.23 24.59
C LEU A 243 -22.72 0.86 24.94
N GLY A 244 -23.78 0.08 24.80
CA GLY A 244 -25.11 0.45 25.31
C GLY A 244 -25.15 0.46 26.84
N ARG A 245 -26.31 0.80 27.43
CA ARG A 245 -26.47 0.93 28.89
C ARG A 245 -26.36 -0.38 29.68
N LYS A 246 -26.45 -1.54 29.02
CA LYS A 246 -26.43 -2.86 29.67
C LYS A 246 -25.22 -3.65 29.19
N PHE A 247 -24.23 -3.82 30.05
CA PHE A 247 -23.03 -4.60 29.78
C PHE A 247 -22.38 -5.09 31.08
N THR A 248 -21.50 -6.07 30.95
CA THR A 248 -20.64 -6.56 32.04
C THR A 248 -19.21 -6.66 31.54
N ILE A 249 -18.25 -6.29 32.38
CA ILE A 249 -16.82 -6.45 32.12
C ILE A 249 -16.26 -7.36 33.22
N ALA A 250 -15.51 -8.39 32.83
CA ALA A 250 -14.72 -9.21 33.74
C ALA A 250 -13.24 -8.93 33.49
N MET A 251 -12.48 -8.68 34.57
CA MET A 251 -11.02 -8.62 34.54
C MET A 251 -10.48 -9.95 35.06
N LEU A 252 -9.50 -10.50 34.36
CA LEU A 252 -8.84 -11.75 34.67
C LEU A 252 -7.34 -11.50 34.75
N ASP A 253 -6.69 -12.18 35.66
CA ASP A 253 -5.25 -12.15 35.86
C ASP A 253 -4.73 -13.59 35.86
N VAL A 254 -3.53 -13.83 35.32
CA VAL A 254 -2.92 -15.17 35.35
C VAL A 254 -2.16 -15.33 36.66
N ASP A 255 -2.72 -16.11 37.58
CA ASP A 255 -2.15 -16.32 38.91
C ASP A 255 -0.68 -16.78 38.86
N HIS A 256 0.15 -16.15 39.69
CA HIS A 256 1.57 -16.48 39.88
C HIS A 256 2.44 -16.42 38.60
N PHE A 257 2.04 -15.65 37.57
CA PHE A 257 2.74 -15.61 36.29
C PHE A 257 4.21 -15.18 36.39
N LYS A 258 4.53 -14.22 37.26
CA LYS A 258 5.93 -13.84 37.54
C LYS A 258 6.78 -15.01 38.04
N SER A 259 6.28 -15.77 39.01
CA SER A 259 7.01 -16.92 39.57
C SER A 259 7.19 -18.03 38.52
N PHE A 260 6.22 -18.18 37.62
CA PHE A 260 6.33 -19.11 36.50
C PHE A 260 7.44 -18.70 35.54
N ASN A 261 7.49 -17.41 35.14
CA ASN A 261 8.55 -16.87 34.29
C ASN A 261 9.94 -17.01 34.93
N ASP A 262 10.04 -16.75 36.23
CA ASP A 262 11.30 -16.89 36.97
C ASP A 262 11.81 -18.35 36.98
N THR A 263 10.91 -19.33 36.84
CA THR A 263 11.24 -20.77 36.85
C THR A 263 11.49 -21.34 35.46
N TYR A 264 10.67 -20.97 34.47
CA TYR A 264 10.64 -21.61 33.13
C TYR A 264 11.08 -20.68 31.99
N GLY A 265 11.41 -19.42 32.29
CA GLY A 265 11.81 -18.42 31.32
C GLY A 265 10.62 -17.76 30.60
N HIS A 266 10.88 -16.55 30.07
CA HIS A 266 9.87 -15.73 29.42
C HIS A 266 9.28 -16.36 28.15
N ASP A 267 10.07 -17.10 27.37
CA ASP A 267 9.58 -17.76 26.15
C ASP A 267 8.46 -18.77 26.47
N THR A 268 8.63 -19.53 27.56
CA THR A 268 7.61 -20.47 28.05
C THR A 268 6.37 -19.72 28.58
N GLY A 269 6.57 -18.60 29.28
CA GLY A 269 5.47 -17.75 29.73
C GLY A 269 4.65 -17.18 28.57
N ASP A 270 5.32 -16.78 27.49
CA ASP A 270 4.70 -16.31 26.27
C ASP A 270 3.77 -17.38 25.65
N ASP A 271 4.19 -18.64 25.68
CA ASP A 271 3.37 -19.77 25.21
C ASP A 271 2.17 -20.04 26.14
N VAL A 272 2.33 -19.87 27.46
CA VAL A 272 1.21 -19.92 28.41
C VAL A 272 0.19 -18.83 28.10
N LEU A 273 0.61 -17.60 27.83
CA LEU A 273 -0.31 -16.50 27.51
C LEU A 273 -1.06 -16.74 26.19
N LYS A 274 -0.40 -17.29 25.16
CA LYS A 274 -1.06 -17.72 23.92
C LYS A 274 -2.10 -18.80 24.18
N LEU A 275 -1.77 -19.78 25.03
CA LEU A 275 -2.68 -20.86 25.41
C LEU A 275 -3.90 -20.31 26.16
N VAL A 276 -3.70 -19.44 27.14
CA VAL A 276 -4.79 -18.78 27.90
C VAL A 276 -5.71 -18.02 26.93
N ALA A 277 -5.15 -17.18 26.05
CA ALA A 277 -5.93 -16.45 25.06
C ALA A 277 -6.76 -17.38 24.16
N SER A 278 -6.15 -18.45 23.66
CA SER A 278 -6.82 -19.46 22.83
C SER A 278 -7.98 -20.15 23.57
N ARG A 279 -7.77 -20.51 24.84
CA ARG A 279 -8.81 -21.09 25.69
C ARG A 279 -9.96 -20.11 25.90
N MET A 280 -9.68 -18.85 26.22
CA MET A 280 -10.72 -17.83 26.41
C MET A 280 -11.55 -17.60 25.14
N LEU A 281 -10.94 -17.64 23.95
CA LEU A 281 -11.65 -17.52 22.67
C LEU A 281 -12.59 -18.70 22.38
N SER A 282 -12.25 -19.90 22.86
CA SER A 282 -13.08 -21.10 22.69
C SER A 282 -14.34 -21.11 23.56
N VAL A 283 -14.36 -20.30 24.62
CA VAL A 283 -15.53 -20.15 25.47
C VAL A 283 -16.51 -19.22 24.76
N GLY A 284 -17.56 -19.79 24.15
CA GLY A 284 -18.55 -19.06 23.38
C GLY A 284 -19.39 -18.06 24.19
N GLY A 285 -20.50 -17.57 23.61
CA GLY A 285 -21.50 -16.79 24.37
C GLY A 285 -21.50 -15.27 24.18
N ASN A 286 -21.19 -14.78 22.97
CA ASN A 286 -21.29 -13.36 22.58
C ASN A 286 -20.42 -12.41 23.42
N ALA A 287 -19.32 -12.93 23.94
CA ALA A 287 -18.33 -12.20 24.71
C ALA A 287 -17.12 -11.89 23.84
N LYS A 288 -16.51 -10.72 24.02
CA LYS A 288 -15.27 -10.35 23.32
C LYS A 288 -14.12 -10.33 24.32
N VAL A 289 -13.05 -11.05 24.00
CA VAL A 289 -11.86 -11.17 24.86
C VAL A 289 -10.80 -10.19 24.39
N TYR A 290 -10.13 -9.55 25.34
CA TYR A 290 -9.04 -8.60 25.12
C TYR A 290 -7.86 -8.92 26.03
N ARG A 291 -6.64 -8.62 25.59
CA ARG A 291 -5.48 -8.55 26.48
C ARG A 291 -5.31 -7.11 26.96
N TYR A 292 -5.44 -6.90 28.27
CA TYR A 292 -5.39 -5.57 28.87
C TYR A 292 -3.98 -5.15 29.26
N GLY A 293 -3.20 -6.10 29.79
CA GLY A 293 -1.85 -5.89 30.31
C GLY A 293 -0.90 -7.05 29.98
N GLY A 294 0.19 -7.16 30.74
CA GLY A 294 1.18 -8.23 30.56
C GLY A 294 0.57 -9.62 30.76
N GLU A 295 -0.06 -9.85 31.91
CA GLU A 295 -0.73 -11.10 32.26
C GLU A 295 -2.26 -10.93 32.44
N GLU A 296 -2.76 -9.72 32.21
CA GLU A 296 -4.15 -9.36 32.44
C GLU A 296 -5.00 -9.48 31.16
N PHE A 297 -6.18 -10.09 31.28
CA PHE A 297 -7.17 -10.22 30.23
C PHE A 297 -8.50 -9.58 30.65
N THR A 298 -9.26 -9.10 29.67
CA THR A 298 -10.60 -8.55 29.89
C THR A 298 -11.60 -9.26 29.01
N VAL A 299 -12.77 -9.60 29.57
CA VAL A 299 -13.90 -10.12 28.81
C VAL A 299 -15.05 -9.12 28.86
N LEU A 300 -15.52 -8.71 27.68
CA LEU A 300 -16.65 -7.80 27.54
C LEU A 300 -17.91 -8.56 27.11
N PHE A 301 -18.96 -8.46 27.92
CA PHE A 301 -20.28 -8.99 27.63
C PHE A 301 -21.25 -7.87 27.27
N LYS A 302 -21.58 -7.75 25.98
CA LYS A 302 -22.58 -6.77 25.49
C LYS A 302 -23.99 -7.27 25.83
N GLY A 303 -24.82 -6.43 26.45
CA GLY A 303 -26.22 -6.74 26.75
C GLY A 303 -26.49 -7.66 27.94
N LYS A 304 -25.44 -8.12 28.65
CA LYS A 304 -25.55 -9.04 29.79
C LYS A 304 -25.35 -8.34 31.12
N THR A 305 -26.03 -8.82 32.16
CA THR A 305 -25.76 -8.44 33.56
C THR A 305 -24.66 -9.32 34.16
N ALA A 306 -24.15 -8.92 35.32
CA ALA A 306 -23.15 -9.72 36.05
C ALA A 306 -23.66 -11.12 36.39
N LYS A 307 -24.97 -11.29 36.62
CA LYS A 307 -25.60 -12.59 36.91
C LYS A 307 -25.63 -13.49 35.67
N ASP A 308 -25.94 -12.92 34.51
CA ASP A 308 -25.95 -13.60 33.21
C ASP A 308 -24.54 -13.96 32.71
N SER A 309 -23.52 -13.38 33.35
CA SER A 309 -22.10 -13.56 33.02
C SER A 309 -21.42 -14.60 33.93
N LYS A 310 -22.17 -15.21 34.86
CA LYS A 310 -21.75 -16.38 35.64
C LYS A 310 -22.36 -17.65 35.01
N PRO A 311 -21.66 -18.80 34.89
CA PRO A 311 -20.26 -19.07 35.19
C PRO A 311 -19.43 -19.10 33.89
N PHE A 312 -18.68 -18.03 33.64
CA PHE A 312 -17.27 -18.25 33.37
C PHE A 312 -16.61 -18.68 34.68
#